data_AF-A0A7W8WZD5-F1
#
_entry.id   AF-A0A7W8WZD5-F1
#
_cell.length_a   1.000
_cell.length_b   1.000
_cell.length_c   1.000
_cell.angle_alpha   90.00
_cell.angle_beta   90.00
_cell.angle_gamma   90.00
#
_symmetry.space_group_name_H-M   'P 1'
#
loop_
_entity.id
_entity.type
_entity.pdbx_description
1 polymer ?
#
loop_
_entity_poly.entity_id
_entity_poly.type
_entity_poly.pdbx_seq_one_letter_code
_entity_poly.pdbx_strand_id
1 'polypeptide(L)'
;MKLTKLLVIAAMAVGLLVPTAANAAPAALAAPAVVSNQVATPAAGGRFCSPNHFGFSNWNGLQTWLNKKYPYRAKTQVWQAPNDTSVWNTYCVLTSSKAYTVNDTVYPQSITQKDGTRISLRLGSKSGGYTIDIKRPGVSKLYKVHVAK
;
A
#
# COMPACT_ATOMS: atom_id res chain seq x y z
N MET A 1 -27.10 62.98 -15.36
CA MET A 1 -28.23 62.37 -14.62
C MET A 1 -27.65 61.82 -13.32
N LYS A 2 -27.86 62.42 -12.12
CA LYS A 2 -29.06 62.30 -11.24
C LYS A 2 -29.39 60.80 -11.01
N LEU A 3 -29.44 60.18 -9.82
CA LEU A 3 -29.58 60.55 -8.40
C LEU A 3 -29.03 59.33 -7.58
N THR A 4 -28.23 59.45 -6.50
CA THR A 4 -28.57 59.85 -5.11
C THR A 4 -28.90 58.67 -4.17
N LYS A 5 -28.04 58.54 -3.13
CA LYS A 5 -28.27 58.12 -1.72
C LYS A 5 -28.85 56.72 -1.42
N LEU A 6 -28.17 56.00 -0.52
CA LEU A 6 -28.65 55.94 0.87
C LEU A 6 -27.51 55.65 1.86
N LEU A 7 -27.40 56.53 2.84
CA LEU A 7 -26.63 56.41 4.07
C LEU A 7 -27.48 55.61 5.07
N VAL A 8 -26.91 54.66 5.81
CA VAL A 8 -27.51 54.18 7.06
C VAL A 8 -26.43 54.19 8.14
N ILE A 9 -26.73 54.96 9.18
CA ILE A 9 -26.00 55.11 10.44
C ILE A 9 -26.62 54.11 11.43
N ALA A 10 -25.79 53.35 12.14
CA ALA A 10 -26.12 52.76 13.44
C ALA A 10 -24.78 52.55 14.19
N ALA A 11 -24.42 53.43 15.12
CA ALA A 11 -24.88 53.51 16.51
C ALA A 11 -24.39 52.32 17.36
N MET A 12 -23.46 52.70 18.25
CA MET A 12 -22.75 52.04 19.34
C MET A 12 -23.44 50.84 20.03
N ALA A 13 -22.64 49.83 20.36
CA ALA A 13 -22.81 49.07 21.59
C ALA A 13 -21.44 48.60 22.11
N VAL A 14 -20.96 49.27 23.16
CA VAL A 14 -19.87 48.82 24.03
C VAL A 14 -20.38 47.60 24.78
N GLY A 15 -20.02 46.40 24.30
CA GLY A 15 -20.33 45.13 24.94
C GLY A 15 -19.24 44.76 25.95
N LEU A 16 -19.64 44.68 27.22
CA LEU A 16 -18.79 44.31 28.36
C LEU A 16 -18.08 42.96 28.14
N LEU A 17 -16.82 42.92 28.58
CA LEU A 17 -16.06 41.69 28.81
C LEU A 17 -16.76 40.86 29.90
N VAL A 18 -17.29 39.70 29.53
CA VAL A 18 -17.67 38.63 30.47
C VAL A 18 -16.47 37.69 30.59
N PRO A 19 -15.90 37.46 31.79
CA PRO A 19 -14.92 36.40 31.96
C PRO A 19 -15.67 35.06 31.95
N THR A 20 -15.58 34.32 30.84
CA THR A 20 -15.88 32.89 30.85
C THR A 20 -14.70 32.19 31.52
N ALA A 21 -14.97 31.55 32.66
CA ALA A 21 -14.02 30.68 33.32
C ALA A 21 -13.54 29.61 32.33
N ALA A 22 -12.25 29.66 31.99
CA ALA A 22 -11.59 28.59 31.28
C ALA A 22 -11.53 27.38 32.22
N ASN A 23 -12.41 26.40 32.01
CA ASN A 23 -12.19 25.05 32.51
C ASN A 23 -10.93 24.52 31.81
N ALA A 24 -9.77 24.70 32.45
CA ALA A 24 -8.56 23.99 32.10
C ALA A 24 -8.82 22.49 32.32
N ALA A 25 -9.19 21.79 31.25
CA ALA A 25 -9.15 20.34 31.24
C ALA A 25 -7.68 19.92 31.47
N PRO A 26 -7.40 19.00 32.40
CA PRO A 26 -6.05 18.52 32.58
C PRO A 26 -5.56 17.89 31.26
N ALA A 27 -4.41 18.36 30.79
CA ALA A 27 -3.72 17.79 29.65
C ALA A 27 -3.39 16.33 29.98
N ALA A 28 -4.22 15.41 29.49
CA ALA A 28 -3.90 14.00 29.49
C ALA A 28 -2.65 13.82 28.62
N LEU A 29 -1.52 13.49 29.24
CA LEU A 29 -0.33 13.04 28.54
C LEU A 29 -0.76 11.94 27.56
N ALA A 30 -0.70 12.24 26.26
CA ALA A 30 -0.87 11.25 25.23
C ALA A 30 0.26 10.22 25.39
N ALA A 31 -0.08 9.04 25.90
CA ALA A 31 0.83 7.90 25.89
C ALA A 31 1.28 7.64 24.44
N PRO A 32 2.56 7.28 24.21
CA PRO A 32 3.05 7.01 22.87
C PRO A 32 2.16 5.94 22.23
N ALA A 33 1.58 6.27 21.08
CA ALA A 33 0.81 5.33 20.28
C ALA A 33 1.73 4.16 19.92
N VAL A 34 1.54 3.05 20.62
CA VAL A 34 2.16 1.77 20.25
C VAL A 34 1.64 1.46 18.86
N VAL A 35 2.49 1.60 17.85
CA VAL A 35 2.24 1.08 16.51
C VAL A 35 2.19 -0.44 16.65
N SER A 36 1.00 -0.95 16.92
CA SER A 36 0.76 -2.38 16.97
C SER A 36 0.97 -2.89 15.55
N ASN A 37 2.11 -3.56 15.31
CA ASN A 37 2.30 -4.40 14.13
C ASN A 37 1.29 -5.55 14.25
N GLN A 38 0.03 -5.30 13.93
CA GLN A 38 -0.98 -6.33 13.81
C GLN A 38 -0.60 -7.20 12.61
N VAL A 39 0.10 -8.29 12.91
CA VAL A 39 0.03 -9.50 12.10
C VAL A 39 -1.40 -10.00 12.30
N ALA A 40 -2.27 -9.73 11.33
CA ALA A 40 -3.66 -10.15 11.40
C ALA A 40 -3.74 -11.65 11.72
N THR A 41 -4.43 -11.98 12.81
CA THR A 41 -4.70 -13.36 13.22
C THR A 41 -5.67 -13.97 12.19
N PRO A 42 -5.36 -15.14 11.59
CA PRO A 42 -6.18 -15.69 10.50
C PRO A 42 -7.51 -16.23 11.02
N ALA A 43 -8.55 -15.40 11.03
CA ALA A 43 -9.93 -15.86 11.05
C ALA A 43 -10.62 -15.33 9.78
N ALA A 44 -11.27 -16.23 9.06
CA ALA A 44 -11.91 -16.08 7.73
C ALA A 44 -10.98 -16.27 6.51
N GLY A 45 -10.87 -17.53 6.03
CA GLY A 45 -10.65 -17.89 4.62
C GLY A 45 -9.43 -17.32 3.89
N GLY A 46 -8.49 -16.72 4.62
CA GLY A 46 -7.41 -15.90 4.08
C GLY A 46 -6.03 -16.54 4.20
N ARG A 47 -5.09 -16.04 3.40
CA ARG A 47 -3.68 -16.43 3.45
C ARG A 47 -2.86 -15.26 3.93
N PHE A 48 -2.04 -15.46 4.95
CA PHE A 48 -1.21 -14.40 5.54
C PHE A 48 0.26 -14.72 5.28
N CYS A 49 1.07 -13.68 5.11
CA CYS A 49 2.51 -13.86 5.07
C CYS A 49 3.04 -14.21 6.46
N SER A 50 3.99 -15.15 6.52
CA SER A 50 4.77 -15.37 7.73
C SER A 50 5.56 -14.10 8.08
N PRO A 51 5.78 -13.80 9.36
CA PRO A 51 6.67 -12.71 9.75
C PRO A 51 8.11 -12.99 9.26
N ASN A 52 8.93 -11.95 9.10
CA ASN A 52 10.36 -11.98 8.77
C ASN A 52 10.77 -12.09 7.29
N HIS A 53 9.87 -11.80 6.34
CA HIS A 53 10.30 -11.52 4.97
C HIS A 53 10.86 -10.10 4.81
N PHE A 54 11.89 -9.96 3.98
CA PHE A 54 12.52 -8.70 3.60
C PHE A 54 11.97 -8.21 2.26
N GLY A 55 11.96 -6.89 2.04
CA GLY A 55 11.59 -6.28 0.76
C GLY A 55 12.79 -5.75 -0.03
N PHE A 56 12.51 -5.13 -1.18
CA PHE A 56 13.54 -4.53 -2.04
C PHE A 56 13.30 -3.03 -2.19
N SER A 57 14.39 -2.25 -2.26
CA SER A 57 14.35 -0.81 -2.46
C SER A 57 14.36 -0.39 -3.93
N ASN A 58 14.81 -1.26 -4.84
CA ASN A 58 14.93 -0.99 -6.26
C ASN A 58 14.82 -2.26 -7.12
N TRP A 59 14.65 -2.04 -8.42
CA TRP A 59 14.53 -3.05 -9.47
C TRP A 59 15.76 -3.94 -9.58
N ASN A 60 16.98 -3.40 -9.49
CA ASN A 60 18.19 -4.19 -9.73
C ASN A 60 18.37 -5.29 -8.68
N GLY A 61 18.14 -4.96 -7.41
CA GLY A 61 18.17 -5.93 -6.32
C GLY A 61 17.06 -6.99 -6.46
N LEU A 62 15.85 -6.54 -6.78
CA LEU A 62 14.71 -7.42 -7.05
C LEU A 62 15.01 -8.40 -8.19
N GLN A 63 15.46 -7.88 -9.33
CA GLN A 63 15.75 -8.66 -10.53
C GLN A 63 16.85 -9.69 -10.27
N THR A 64 17.93 -9.29 -9.59
CA THR A 64 19.03 -10.18 -9.22
C THR A 64 18.55 -11.33 -8.34
N TRP A 65 17.71 -11.04 -7.35
CA TRP A 65 17.14 -12.06 -6.48
C TRP A 65 16.19 -13.01 -7.23
N LEU A 66 15.33 -12.49 -8.10
CA LEU A 66 14.43 -13.32 -8.93
C LEU A 66 15.21 -14.22 -9.90
N ASN A 67 16.26 -13.70 -10.53
CA ASN A 67 17.14 -14.48 -11.42
C ASN A 67 17.84 -15.63 -10.71
N LYS A 68 18.17 -15.47 -9.42
CA LYS A 68 18.73 -16.55 -8.59
C LYS A 68 17.67 -17.57 -8.16
N LYS A 69 16.43 -17.11 -7.98
CA LYS A 69 15.34 -17.92 -7.41
C LYS A 69 14.59 -18.74 -8.45
N TYR A 70 14.45 -18.23 -9.67
CA TYR A 70 13.61 -18.83 -10.71
C TYR A 70 14.27 -18.76 -12.09
N PRO A 71 14.07 -19.79 -12.95
CA PRO A 71 14.42 -19.70 -14.36
C PRO A 71 13.74 -18.51 -15.03
N TYR A 72 14.52 -17.70 -15.76
CA TYR A 72 14.03 -16.51 -16.44
C TYR A 72 13.91 -16.73 -17.95
N ARG A 73 12.73 -16.44 -18.52
CA ARG A 73 12.47 -16.45 -19.97
C ARG A 73 12.46 -15.03 -20.51
N ALA A 74 13.58 -14.62 -21.11
CA ALA A 74 13.78 -13.26 -21.61
C ALA A 74 12.72 -12.83 -22.65
N LYS A 75 12.36 -13.70 -23.60
CA LYS A 75 11.37 -13.40 -24.66
C LYS A 75 10.01 -12.97 -24.10
N THR A 76 9.61 -13.56 -22.98
CA THR A 76 8.31 -13.30 -22.34
C THR A 76 8.40 -12.39 -21.13
N GLN A 77 9.61 -12.08 -20.64
CA GLN A 77 9.86 -11.37 -19.38
C GLN A 77 9.22 -12.09 -18.17
N VAL A 78 9.35 -13.41 -18.13
CA VAL A 78 8.72 -14.25 -17.10
C VAL A 78 9.76 -15.03 -16.31
N TRP A 79 9.70 -14.92 -14.99
CA TRP A 79 10.29 -15.88 -14.06
C TRP A 79 9.30 -17.01 -13.79
N GLN A 80 9.77 -18.25 -13.94
CA GLN A 80 8.94 -19.45 -13.81
C GLN A 80 9.03 -20.02 -12.40
N ALA A 81 8.01 -19.77 -11.58
CA ALA A 81 7.84 -20.37 -10.27
C ALA A 81 7.25 -21.80 -10.40
N PRO A 82 7.59 -22.75 -9.52
CA PRO A 82 7.11 -24.13 -9.68
C PRO A 82 5.64 -24.34 -9.28
N ASN A 83 5.04 -23.44 -8.49
CA ASN A 83 3.65 -23.54 -8.02
C ASN A 83 3.14 -22.23 -7.41
N ASP A 84 1.84 -22.15 -7.12
CA ASP A 84 1.18 -20.99 -6.50
C ASP A 84 1.75 -20.65 -5.13
N THR A 85 2.14 -21.65 -4.33
CA THR A 85 2.80 -21.42 -3.04
C THR A 85 4.12 -20.68 -3.20
N SER A 86 4.89 -20.97 -4.24
CA SER A 86 6.14 -20.26 -4.55
C SER A 86 5.89 -18.83 -5.00
N VAL A 87 4.83 -18.59 -5.78
CA VAL A 87 4.41 -17.24 -6.17
C VAL A 87 3.94 -16.45 -4.94
N TRP A 88 3.12 -17.05 -4.07
CA TRP A 88 2.69 -16.44 -2.82
C TRP A 88 3.86 -16.05 -1.91
N ASN A 89 4.76 -16.99 -1.62
CA ASN A 89 5.94 -16.73 -0.78
C ASN A 89 6.84 -15.65 -1.41
N THR A 90 6.90 -15.59 -2.73
CA THR A 90 7.59 -14.50 -3.42
C THR A 90 6.90 -13.17 -3.18
N TYR A 91 5.58 -13.08 -3.32
CA TYR A 91 4.83 -11.85 -3.05
C TYR A 91 4.99 -11.39 -1.59
N CYS A 92 5.05 -12.31 -0.63
CA CYS A 92 5.35 -12.01 0.76
C CYS A 92 6.73 -11.35 0.95
N VAL A 93 7.76 -11.81 0.22
CA VAL A 93 9.06 -11.13 0.17
C VAL A 93 8.91 -9.74 -0.43
N LEU A 94 8.29 -9.61 -1.60
CA LEU A 94 8.18 -8.30 -2.26
C LEU A 94 7.47 -7.25 -1.39
N THR A 95 6.53 -7.67 -0.55
CA THR A 95 5.74 -6.82 0.35
C THR A 95 6.28 -6.72 1.78
N SER A 96 7.46 -7.28 2.07
CA SER A 96 8.05 -7.31 3.41
C SER A 96 7.11 -7.90 4.48
N SER A 97 6.49 -9.04 4.18
CA SER A 97 5.50 -9.74 5.03
C SER A 97 4.16 -9.02 5.24
N LYS A 98 3.91 -7.89 4.55
CA LYS A 98 2.68 -7.11 4.75
C LYS A 98 1.49 -7.63 3.94
N ALA A 99 1.71 -8.58 3.03
CA ALA A 99 0.64 -9.11 2.21
C ALA A 99 -0.24 -10.12 2.95
N TYR A 100 -1.52 -10.10 2.60
CA TYR A 100 -2.49 -11.09 3.01
C TYR A 100 -3.63 -11.18 1.98
N THR A 101 -4.42 -12.25 2.04
CA THR A 101 -5.67 -12.36 1.30
C THR A 101 -6.85 -12.53 2.24
N VAL A 102 -7.99 -11.98 1.86
CA VAL A 102 -9.30 -12.23 2.50
C VAL A 102 -10.32 -12.34 1.37
N ASN A 103 -11.11 -13.41 1.34
CA ASN A 103 -12.15 -13.65 0.33
C ASN A 103 -11.65 -13.39 -1.11
N ASP A 104 -10.56 -14.06 -1.50
CA ASP A 104 -9.87 -13.93 -2.81
C ASP A 104 -9.39 -12.51 -3.18
N THR A 105 -9.46 -11.57 -2.24
CA THR A 105 -8.94 -10.22 -2.43
C THR A 105 -7.55 -10.13 -1.83
N VAL A 106 -6.60 -9.62 -2.61
CA VAL A 106 -5.20 -9.44 -2.17
C VAL A 106 -5.00 -8.05 -1.59
N TYR A 107 -4.37 -8.01 -0.42
CA TYR A 107 -3.94 -6.80 0.25
C TYR A 107 -2.43 -6.83 0.50
N PRO A 108 -1.70 -5.71 0.30
CA PRO A 108 -2.14 -4.58 -0.52
C PRO A 108 -2.38 -5.03 -1.98
N GLN A 109 -3.28 -4.36 -2.70
CA GLN A 109 -3.54 -4.66 -4.12
C GLN A 109 -2.31 -4.41 -5.00
N SER A 110 -1.52 -3.40 -4.66
CA SER A 110 -0.22 -3.15 -5.25
C SER A 110 0.71 -2.45 -4.27
N ILE A 111 2.01 -2.60 -4.50
CA ILE A 111 3.06 -1.80 -3.83
C ILE A 111 3.85 -1.04 -4.89
N THR A 112 4.40 0.10 -4.50
CA THR A 112 5.33 0.89 -5.32
C THR A 112 6.65 0.98 -4.57
N GLN A 113 7.73 0.53 -5.22
CA GLN A 113 9.09 0.63 -4.71
C GLN A 113 9.62 2.06 -4.85
N LYS A 114 10.74 2.38 -4.20
CA LYS A 114 11.32 3.74 -4.21
C LYS A 114 11.71 4.21 -5.61
N ASP A 115 12.07 3.29 -6.50
CA ASP A 115 12.42 3.57 -7.89
C ASP A 115 11.20 3.68 -8.82
N GLY A 116 9.97 3.65 -8.28
CA GLY A 116 8.73 3.71 -9.02
C GLY A 116 8.26 2.37 -9.59
N THR A 117 8.97 1.26 -9.35
CA THR A 117 8.53 -0.07 -9.76
C THR A 117 7.25 -0.46 -9.02
N ARG A 118 6.19 -0.74 -9.77
CA ARG A 118 4.90 -1.16 -9.23
C ARG A 118 4.76 -2.68 -9.30
N ILE A 119 4.29 -3.30 -8.22
CA ILE A 119 4.16 -4.75 -8.09
C ILE A 119 2.74 -5.07 -7.61
N SER A 120 2.07 -6.02 -8.24
CA SER A 120 0.74 -6.50 -7.84
C SER A 120 0.64 -8.00 -8.00
N LEU A 121 -0.15 -8.66 -7.15
CA LEU A 121 -0.46 -10.07 -7.27
C LEU A 121 -1.89 -10.26 -7.78
N ARG A 122 -2.05 -11.18 -8.74
CA ARG A 122 -3.34 -11.71 -9.18
C ARG A 122 -3.42 -13.18 -8.78
N LEU A 123 -4.53 -13.56 -8.15
CA LEU A 123 -4.80 -14.96 -7.78
C LEU A 123 -5.32 -15.81 -8.96
N GLY A 124 -5.59 -15.18 -10.10
CA GLY A 124 -5.99 -15.86 -11.32
C GLY A 124 -5.30 -15.28 -12.56
N SER A 125 -5.00 -16.16 -13.52
CA SER A 125 -4.43 -15.79 -14.81
C SER A 125 -5.00 -16.66 -15.94
N LYS A 126 -4.97 -16.19 -17.19
CA LYS A 126 -5.39 -16.98 -18.36
C LYS A 126 -4.61 -18.27 -18.52
N SER A 127 -3.36 -18.30 -18.03
CA SER A 127 -2.51 -19.48 -18.01
C SER A 127 -2.66 -20.32 -16.74
N GLY A 128 -3.58 -20.00 -15.83
CA GLY A 128 -3.81 -20.68 -14.56
C GLY A 128 -2.93 -20.16 -13.42
N GLY A 129 -3.34 -20.38 -12.17
CA GLY A 129 -2.54 -20.03 -10.99
C GLY A 129 -2.26 -18.54 -10.78
N TYR A 130 -1.42 -18.28 -9.78
CA TYR A 130 -1.05 -16.96 -9.29
C TYR A 130 -0.04 -16.29 -10.21
N THR A 131 -0.10 -14.97 -10.31
CA THR A 131 0.85 -14.18 -11.10
C THR A 131 1.18 -12.88 -10.38
N ILE A 132 2.47 -12.62 -10.21
CA ILE A 132 2.95 -11.29 -9.80
C ILE A 132 3.27 -10.52 -11.08
N ASP A 133 2.62 -9.38 -11.28
CA ASP A 133 2.98 -8.44 -12.34
C ASP A 133 3.89 -7.36 -11.77
N ILE A 134 4.95 -7.04 -12.51
CA ILE A 134 5.94 -6.04 -12.12
C ILE A 134 6.10 -5.02 -13.25
N LYS A 135 5.66 -3.79 -13.00
CA LYS A 135 5.74 -2.65 -13.92
C LYS A 135 6.89 -1.74 -13.51
N ARG A 136 8.00 -1.84 -14.24
CA ARG A 136 9.11 -0.90 -14.11
C ARG A 136 8.81 0.39 -14.90
N PRO A 137 9.12 1.59 -14.37
CA PRO A 137 9.03 2.83 -15.12
C PRO A 137 9.86 2.79 -16.40
N GLY A 138 9.32 3.34 -17.49
CA GLY A 138 9.99 3.38 -18.80
C GLY A 138 10.03 2.04 -19.56
N VAL A 139 9.52 0.93 -19.00
CA VAL A 139 9.42 -0.35 -19.72
C VAL A 139 7.97 -0.60 -20.11
N SER A 140 7.70 -0.77 -21.41
CA SER A 140 6.33 -0.94 -21.93
C SER A 140 5.68 -2.24 -21.45
N LYS A 141 6.41 -3.36 -21.54
CA LYS A 141 5.93 -4.70 -21.19
C LYS A 141 6.16 -5.00 -19.69
N LEU A 142 5.22 -5.74 -19.11
CA LEU A 142 5.28 -6.20 -17.71
C LEU A 142 6.24 -7.37 -17.57
N TYR A 143 7.09 -7.32 -16.55
CA TYR A 143 7.75 -8.51 -16.06
C TYR A 143 6.78 -9.31 -15.19
N LYS A 144 6.94 -10.63 -15.13
CA LYS A 144 6.04 -11.49 -14.37
C LYS A 144 6.78 -12.57 -13.60
N VAL A 145 6.27 -12.91 -12.43
CA VAL A 145 6.54 -14.20 -11.77
C VAL A 145 5.28 -15.03 -11.90
N HIS A 146 5.39 -16.20 -12.52
CA HIS A 146 4.25 -17.01 -12.92
C HIS A 146 4.55 -18.51 -12.77
N VAL A 147 3.53 -19.32 -12.56
CA VAL A 147 3.68 -20.78 -12.45
C VAL A 147 4.17 -21.38 -13.77
N ALA A 148 5.18 -22.24 -13.69
CA ALA A 148 5.65 -23.06 -14.79
C ALA A 148 4.57 -24.13 -15.08
N LYS A 149 4.01 -24.10 -16.29
CA LYS A 149 3.29 -25.23 -16.85
C LYS A 149 4.28 -26.15 -17.57
#